data_AF-A0A2I0IH59-F1
#
_entry.id   AF-A0A2I0IH59-F1
#
_cell.length_a   1.000
_cell.length_b   1.000
_cell.length_c   1.000
_cell.angle_alpha   90.00
_cell.angle_beta   90.00
_cell.angle_gamma   90.00
#
_symmetry.space_group_name_H-M   'P 1'
#
loop_
_entity.id
_entity.type
_entity.pdbx_description
1 polymer ?
#
loop_
_entity_poly.entity_id
_entity_poly.type
_entity_poly.pdbx_seq_one_letter_code
_entity_poly.pdbx_strand_id
1 'polypeptide(L)'
;MEPDVSIETGAMIRVAVLPIGHIPAQLLRDYTGMLLRHHTIALSAVSSFYTEHQKSPFAHQPWDSGSLRFRFVIGGCPPSPWEDFQSNRKILAVIGICHCPSSPDLDSVTDQFSSACKGYSSALVQRCFAFCPSDSQLEDGNKKEGNLILFPPADHQTQEFHLNTMMQDIAASLLMEFEKWVLKAESAGTILKTPLDSQASLSSEEVYF
;
A
#
# COMPACT_ATOMS: atom_id res chain seq x y z
N MET A 1 5.30 -20.32 -15.22
CA MET A 1 4.16 -20.18 -14.29
C MET A 1 4.77 -19.77 -12.96
N GLU A 2 4.41 -18.61 -12.41
CA GLU A 2 4.92 -18.22 -11.09
C GLU A 2 4.47 -19.25 -10.05
N PRO A 3 5.34 -19.64 -9.10
CA PRO A 3 4.90 -20.42 -7.95
C PRO A 3 3.86 -19.60 -7.16
N ASP A 4 2.88 -20.28 -6.57
CA ASP A 4 1.83 -19.72 -5.69
C ASP A 4 0.68 -18.94 -6.36
N VAL A 5 0.33 -19.24 -7.62
CA VAL A 5 -0.93 -18.73 -8.20
C VAL A 5 -2.10 -19.52 -7.60
N SER A 6 -2.81 -18.87 -6.67
CA SER A 6 -4.09 -19.32 -6.12
C SER A 6 -5.23 -18.41 -6.61
N ILE A 7 -6.48 -18.89 -6.56
CA ILE A 7 -7.68 -18.07 -6.82
C ILE A 7 -7.68 -16.81 -5.95
N GLU A 8 -7.11 -16.88 -4.74
CA GLU A 8 -7.04 -15.76 -3.81
C GLU A 8 -6.01 -14.68 -4.19
N THR A 9 -5.07 -14.98 -5.09
CA THR A 9 -4.01 -14.03 -5.48
C THR A 9 -4.55 -12.79 -6.19
N GLY A 10 -5.74 -12.87 -6.78
CA GLY A 10 -6.43 -11.72 -7.36
C GLY A 10 -6.95 -10.74 -6.31
N ALA A 11 -7.18 -11.19 -5.07
CA ALA A 11 -7.76 -10.41 -3.99
C ALA A 11 -6.72 -9.84 -3.01
N MET A 12 -5.42 -10.02 -3.28
CA MET A 12 -4.33 -9.55 -2.43
C MET A 12 -3.67 -8.30 -3.03
N ILE A 13 -3.48 -7.29 -2.18
CA ILE A 13 -2.73 -6.08 -2.50
C ILE A 13 -1.25 -6.36 -2.27
N ARG A 14 -0.41 -6.21 -3.30
CA ARG A 14 1.03 -6.42 -3.14
C ARG A 14 1.71 -5.20 -2.53
N VAL A 15 2.55 -5.44 -1.54
CA VAL A 15 3.29 -4.41 -0.80
C VAL A 15 4.78 -4.73 -0.85
N ALA A 16 5.60 -3.84 -1.41
CA ALA A 16 7.05 -4.01 -1.37
C ALA A 16 7.59 -3.61 -0.01
N VAL A 17 8.48 -4.43 0.56
CA VAL A 17 9.13 -4.16 1.85
C VAL A 17 10.64 -4.03 1.61
N LEU A 18 11.19 -2.85 1.85
CA LEU A 18 12.55 -2.48 1.47
C LEU A 18 13.38 -2.11 2.70
N PRO A 19 14.60 -2.64 2.86
CA PRO A 19 15.54 -2.10 3.84
C PRO A 19 16.06 -0.74 3.35
N ILE A 20 16.00 0.26 4.21
CA ILE A 20 16.50 1.62 3.96
C ILE A 20 17.64 1.92 4.92
N GLY A 21 18.77 2.38 4.39
CA GLY A 21 20.00 2.55 5.16
C GLY A 21 20.65 1.22 5.53
N HIS A 22 21.56 1.27 6.50
CA HIS A 22 22.24 0.08 6.99
C HIS A 22 21.40 -0.61 8.06
N ILE A 23 21.07 -1.88 7.85
CA ILE A 23 20.29 -2.68 8.80
C ILE A 23 20.93 -4.06 8.93
N PRO A 24 21.30 -4.49 10.15
CA PRO A 24 21.74 -5.86 10.38
C PRO A 24 20.67 -6.88 9.95
N ALA A 25 21.08 -7.92 9.21
CA ALA A 25 20.15 -8.89 8.62
C ALA A 25 19.25 -9.60 9.64
N GLN A 26 19.72 -9.76 10.88
CA GLN A 26 18.91 -10.31 11.97
C GLN A 26 17.76 -9.38 12.36
N LEU A 27 18.05 -8.10 12.60
CA LEU A 27 17.04 -7.10 12.94
C LEU A 27 16.03 -6.89 11.80
N LEU A 28 16.50 -6.91 10.55
CA LEU A 28 15.60 -6.83 9.39
C LEU A 28 14.59 -7.99 9.37
N ARG A 29 15.03 -9.22 9.70
CA ARG A 29 14.13 -10.38 9.80
C ARG A 29 13.13 -10.21 10.93
N ASP A 30 13.55 -9.68 12.07
CA ASP A 30 12.67 -9.48 13.23
C ASP A 30 11.58 -8.45 12.91
N TYR A 31 11.95 -7.27 12.39
CA TYR A 31 11.00 -6.23 11.99
C TYR A 31 10.05 -6.70 10.89
N THR A 32 10.58 -7.41 9.89
CA THR A 32 9.76 -7.98 8.82
C THR A 32 8.83 -9.07 9.37
N GLY A 33 9.30 -9.89 10.31
CA GLY A 33 8.51 -10.94 10.95
C GLY A 33 7.29 -10.38 11.68
N MET A 34 7.44 -9.24 12.35
CA MET A 34 6.32 -8.51 12.94
C MET A 34 5.34 -8.02 11.87
N LEU A 35 5.85 -7.38 10.81
CA LEU A 35 5.03 -6.84 9.72
C LEU A 35 4.20 -7.92 9.01
N LEU A 36 4.80 -9.09 8.75
CA LEU A 36 4.14 -10.21 8.05
C LEU A 36 2.91 -10.76 8.79
N ARG A 37 2.80 -10.55 10.12
CA ARG A 37 1.61 -10.94 10.88
C ARG A 37 0.38 -10.13 10.48
N HIS A 38 0.58 -8.91 10.00
CA HIS A 38 -0.47 -7.98 9.57
C HIS A 38 -0.83 -8.12 8.08
N HIS A 39 -0.85 -9.35 7.57
CA HIS A 39 -1.21 -9.65 6.17
C HIS A 39 -2.73 -9.57 5.91
N THR A 40 -3.55 -9.53 6.96
CA THR A 40 -5.00 -9.34 6.84
C THR A 40 -5.44 -8.27 7.83
N ILE A 41 -6.13 -7.23 7.35
CA ILE A 41 -6.65 -6.13 8.17
C ILE A 41 -8.16 -6.07 7.98
N ALA A 42 -8.90 -6.24 9.07
CA ALA A 42 -10.36 -6.11 9.07
C ALA A 42 -10.77 -4.66 8.79
N LEU A 43 -11.74 -4.46 7.91
CA LEU A 43 -12.22 -3.12 7.54
C LEU A 43 -12.83 -2.38 8.73
N SER A 44 -13.37 -3.10 9.71
CA SER A 44 -13.94 -2.53 10.93
C SER A 44 -12.89 -1.73 11.71
N ALA A 45 -11.63 -2.21 11.72
CA ALA A 45 -10.50 -1.53 12.36
C ALA A 45 -9.94 -0.35 11.53
N VAL A 46 -10.32 -0.24 10.25
CA VAL A 46 -9.86 0.82 9.34
C VAL A 46 -10.82 2.01 9.35
N SER A 47 -12.09 1.77 9.69
CA SER A 47 -13.17 2.78 9.64
C SER A 47 -12.83 4.09 10.38
N SER A 48 -12.09 4.04 11.49
CA SER A 48 -11.68 5.23 12.24
C SER A 48 -10.58 6.07 11.56
N PHE A 49 -9.81 5.47 10.66
CA PHE A 49 -8.74 6.13 9.89
C PHE A 49 -9.24 6.56 8.51
N TYR A 50 -10.37 6.01 8.05
CA TYR A 50 -10.94 6.32 6.75
C TYR A 50 -11.74 7.62 6.80
N THR A 51 -11.40 8.56 5.91
CA THR A 51 -12.17 9.78 5.72
C THR A 51 -12.89 9.71 4.38
N GLU A 52 -14.22 9.61 4.43
CA GLU A 52 -15.06 9.54 3.24
C GLU A 52 -15.08 10.89 2.50
N HIS A 53 -14.93 10.87 1.18
CA HIS A 53 -15.14 12.07 0.38
C HIS A 53 -16.63 12.21 0.04
N GLN A 54 -17.11 13.45 -0.13
CA GLN A 54 -18.49 13.66 -0.60
C GLN A 54 -18.66 13.00 -1.98
N LYS A 55 -19.46 11.92 -2.05
CA LYS A 55 -19.67 11.00 -3.20
C LYS A 55 -18.68 9.83 -3.31
N SER A 56 -18.42 9.10 -2.22
CA SER A 56 -17.66 7.86 -2.32
C SER A 56 -18.34 6.84 -3.25
N PRO A 57 -17.60 6.22 -4.20
CA PRO A 57 -18.10 5.13 -5.03
C PRO A 57 -18.25 3.82 -4.22
N PHE A 58 -17.80 3.80 -2.96
CA PHE A 58 -17.82 2.63 -2.08
C PHE A 58 -18.99 2.64 -1.08
N ALA A 59 -20.18 3.07 -1.52
CA ALA A 59 -21.37 3.17 -0.68
C ALA A 59 -21.82 1.84 -0.02
N HIS A 60 -21.37 0.71 -0.55
CA HIS A 60 -21.70 -0.64 -0.05
C HIS A 60 -20.47 -1.40 0.48
N GLN A 61 -19.44 -0.68 0.93
CA GLN A 61 -18.26 -1.30 1.51
C GLN A 61 -18.64 -2.13 2.75
N PRO A 62 -18.26 -3.42 2.84
CA PRO A 62 -18.62 -4.28 3.97
C PRO A 62 -17.72 -4.01 5.18
N TRP A 63 -17.88 -2.86 5.83
CA TRP A 63 -17.02 -2.43 6.95
C TRP A 63 -16.97 -3.44 8.10
N ASP A 64 -18.09 -4.11 8.42
CA ASP A 64 -18.16 -5.01 9.58
C ASP A 64 -17.58 -6.42 9.34
N SER A 65 -17.58 -6.88 8.09
CA SER A 65 -17.24 -8.29 7.75
C SER A 65 -16.11 -8.44 6.74
N GLY A 66 -15.72 -7.36 6.07
CA GLY A 66 -14.68 -7.36 5.06
C GLY A 66 -13.27 -7.21 5.63
N SER A 67 -12.29 -7.53 4.80
CA SER A 67 -10.87 -7.39 5.13
C SER A 67 -10.05 -7.04 3.90
N LEU A 68 -9.03 -6.21 4.07
CA LEU A 68 -7.94 -6.09 3.09
C LEU A 68 -6.90 -7.16 3.35
N ARG A 69 -6.41 -7.79 2.27
CA ARG A 69 -5.34 -8.78 2.32
C ARG A 69 -4.10 -8.22 1.64
N PHE A 70 -2.96 -8.33 2.30
CA PHE A 70 -1.67 -7.88 1.83
C PHE A 70 -0.77 -9.06 1.51
N ARG A 71 -0.08 -8.97 0.37
CA ARG A 71 1.02 -9.86 0.01
C ARG A 71 2.32 -9.07 0.07
N PHE A 72 3.09 -9.26 1.13
CA PHE A 72 4.38 -8.60 1.29
C PHE A 72 5.45 -9.24 0.39
N VAL A 73 6.22 -8.39 -0.29
CA VAL A 73 7.34 -8.78 -1.17
C VAL A 73 8.61 -8.25 -0.54
N ILE A 74 9.31 -9.11 0.21
CA ILE A 74 10.50 -8.73 0.98
C ILE A 74 11.70 -8.53 0.04
N GLY A 75 12.39 -7.40 0.21
CA GLY A 75 13.45 -6.96 -0.71
C GLY A 75 12.92 -6.32 -1.99
N GLY A 76 11.59 -6.27 -2.16
CA GLY A 76 10.94 -5.73 -3.34
C GLY A 76 11.06 -6.64 -4.57
N CYS A 77 10.53 -6.17 -5.68
CA CYS A 77 10.66 -6.83 -6.98
C CYS A 77 10.54 -5.78 -8.10
N PRO A 78 11.15 -6.03 -9.27
CA PRO A 78 10.89 -5.19 -10.43
C PRO A 78 9.39 -5.22 -10.81
N PRO A 79 8.87 -4.16 -11.45
CA PRO A 79 7.52 -4.14 -11.99
C PRO A 79 7.24 -5.35 -12.88
N SER A 80 6.03 -5.91 -12.78
CA SER A 80 5.67 -7.05 -13.60
C SER A 80 5.35 -6.59 -15.02
N PRO A 81 5.86 -7.25 -16.08
CA PRO A 81 5.50 -6.91 -17.47
C PRO A 81 3.99 -6.99 -17.76
N TRP A 82 3.25 -7.73 -16.92
CA TRP A 82 1.80 -7.94 -17.05
C TRP A 82 0.97 -7.05 -16.13
N GLU A 83 1.59 -6.15 -15.36
CA GLU A 83 0.87 -5.42 -14.31
C GLU A 83 -0.22 -4.47 -14.85
N ASP A 84 -0.10 -4.00 -16.09
CA ASP A 84 -1.12 -3.20 -16.76
C ASP A 84 -2.37 -3.99 -17.15
N PHE A 85 -2.23 -5.29 -17.38
CA PHE A 85 -3.36 -6.19 -17.69
C PHE A 85 -3.88 -6.92 -16.46
N GLN A 86 -3.04 -7.10 -15.45
CA GLN A 86 -3.33 -7.83 -14.23
C GLN A 86 -3.00 -6.95 -13.03
N SER A 87 -3.95 -6.10 -12.65
CA SER A 87 -3.79 -5.09 -11.59
C SER A 87 -3.35 -5.67 -10.25
N ASN A 88 -3.71 -6.92 -9.93
CA ASN A 88 -3.26 -7.61 -8.72
C ASN A 88 -1.74 -7.89 -8.69
N ARG A 89 -1.04 -7.73 -9.83
CA ARG A 89 0.41 -7.82 -9.90
C ARG A 89 1.12 -6.51 -9.55
N LYS A 90 0.41 -5.37 -9.56
CA LYS A 90 0.98 -4.06 -9.22
C LYS A 90 1.39 -4.02 -7.76
N ILE A 91 2.54 -3.40 -7.49
CA ILE A 91 2.91 -3.00 -6.13
C ILE A 91 2.18 -1.70 -5.84
N LEU A 92 1.18 -1.75 -4.97
CA LEU A 92 0.31 -0.60 -4.66
C LEU A 92 0.74 0.13 -3.39
N ALA A 93 1.60 -0.48 -2.57
CA ALA A 93 2.23 0.18 -1.45
C ALA A 93 3.70 -0.20 -1.29
N VAL A 94 4.49 0.72 -0.75
CA VAL A 94 5.91 0.51 -0.41
C VAL A 94 6.12 0.84 1.06
N ILE A 95 6.70 -0.12 1.79
CA ILE A 95 7.09 0.02 3.19
C ILE A 95 8.62 -0.03 3.26
N GLY A 96 9.23 1.08 3.64
CA GLY A 96 10.63 1.13 4.06
C GLY A 96 10.75 0.65 5.51
N ILE A 97 11.78 -0.13 5.80
CA ILE A 97 12.19 -0.45 7.17
C ILE A 97 13.55 0.19 7.36
N CYS A 98 13.75 0.91 8.47
CA CYS A 98 15.00 1.57 8.84
C CYS A 98 15.34 1.26 10.30
N HIS A 99 16.63 1.10 10.62
CA HIS A 99 17.13 0.98 11.98
C HIS A 99 17.93 2.23 12.33
N CYS A 100 17.32 3.14 13.09
CA CYS A 100 17.87 4.46 13.38
C CYS A 100 19.28 4.45 14.00
N PRO A 101 19.65 3.52 14.92
CA PRO A 101 21.01 3.48 15.47
C PRO A 101 22.11 3.25 14.42
N SER A 102 21.76 2.60 13.29
CA SER A 102 22.67 2.38 12.16
C SER A 102 22.52 3.44 11.05
N SER A 103 21.59 4.39 11.21
CA SER A 103 21.28 5.45 10.24
C SER A 103 20.92 6.72 11.00
N PRO A 104 21.93 7.45 11.52
CA PRO A 104 21.70 8.59 12.41
C PRO A 104 21.05 9.79 11.70
N ASP A 105 21.31 9.94 10.40
CA ASP A 105 20.77 11.02 9.58
C ASP A 105 19.42 10.63 8.95
N LEU A 106 18.33 11.22 9.47
CA LEU A 106 16.97 10.97 8.99
C LEU A 106 16.68 11.58 7.61
N ASP A 107 17.39 12.64 7.22
CA ASP A 107 17.22 13.23 5.88
C ASP A 107 17.78 12.30 4.82
N SER A 108 18.97 11.75 5.08
CA SER A 108 19.54 10.71 4.20
C SER A 108 18.62 9.48 4.09
N VAL A 109 17.99 9.04 5.19
CA VAL A 109 17.02 7.93 5.17
C VAL A 109 15.81 8.29 4.30
N THR A 110 15.29 9.51 4.42
CA THR A 110 14.14 9.98 3.64
C THR A 110 14.47 10.07 2.14
N ASP A 111 15.66 10.54 1.79
CA ASP A 111 16.15 10.62 0.42
C ASP A 111 16.38 9.23 -0.20
N GLN A 112 16.96 8.31 0.57
CA GLN A 112 17.15 6.92 0.17
C GLN A 112 15.80 6.23 -0.05
N PHE A 113 14.85 6.42 0.87
CA PHE A 113 13.50 5.88 0.73
C PHE A 113 12.79 6.44 -0.50
N SER A 114 12.81 7.76 -0.68
CA SER A 114 12.20 8.43 -1.83
C SER A 114 12.82 7.96 -3.15
N SER A 115 14.13 7.73 -3.17
CA SER A 115 14.84 7.19 -4.34
C SER A 115 14.45 5.73 -4.63
N ALA A 116 14.31 4.89 -3.60
CA ALA A 116 13.86 3.52 -3.75
C ALA A 116 12.41 3.43 -4.27
N CYS A 117 11.53 4.32 -3.81
CA CYS A 117 10.14 4.40 -4.25
C CYS A 117 9.97 4.74 -5.74
N LYS A 118 10.95 5.41 -6.38
CA LYS A 118 10.90 5.72 -7.83
C LYS A 118 10.82 4.45 -8.70
N GLY A 119 11.29 3.31 -8.21
CA GLY A 119 11.16 2.01 -8.89
C GLY A 119 9.74 1.43 -8.90
N TYR A 120 8.82 2.03 -8.15
CA TYR A 120 7.44 1.54 -7.95
C TYR A 120 6.42 2.60 -8.37
N SER A 121 6.34 2.87 -9.67
CA SER A 121 5.45 3.90 -10.24
C SER A 121 3.95 3.67 -9.97
N SER A 122 3.56 2.41 -9.76
CA SER A 122 2.18 2.03 -9.43
C SER A 122 1.83 2.19 -7.93
N ALA A 123 2.81 2.50 -7.07
CA ALA A 123 2.57 2.61 -5.64
C ALA A 123 1.75 3.85 -5.30
N LEU A 124 0.63 3.64 -4.61
CA LEU A 124 -0.28 4.69 -4.15
C LEU A 124 0.08 5.18 -2.75
N VAL A 125 0.58 4.28 -1.90
CA VAL A 125 0.94 4.58 -0.51
C VAL A 125 2.40 4.23 -0.25
N GLN A 126 3.12 5.15 0.38
CA GLN A 126 4.52 4.98 0.74
C GLN A 126 4.69 5.34 2.22
N ARG A 127 5.30 4.46 3.00
CA ARG A 127 5.63 4.68 4.41
C ARG A 127 7.00 4.11 4.72
N CYS A 128 7.77 4.78 5.57
CA CYS A 128 9.07 4.30 6.06
C CYS A 128 9.00 4.19 7.57
N PHE A 129 9.13 2.98 8.10
CA PHE A 129 9.12 2.68 9.53
C PHE A 129 10.56 2.66 10.04
N ALA A 130 10.90 3.63 10.90
CA ALA A 130 12.23 3.78 11.45
C ALA A 130 12.24 3.42 12.94
N PHE A 131 12.96 2.36 13.28
CA PHE A 131 12.96 1.74 14.60
C PHE A 131 14.11 2.25 15.46
N CYS A 132 13.82 2.40 16.76
CA CYS A 132 14.77 2.78 17.80
C CYS A 132 15.48 4.13 17.56
N PRO A 133 14.74 5.22 17.23
CA PRO A 133 15.32 6.56 17.11
C PRO A 133 15.97 6.99 18.44
N SER A 134 17.06 7.76 18.35
CA SER A 134 17.60 8.49 19.50
C SER A 134 16.70 9.67 19.87
N ASP A 135 16.88 10.23 21.06
CA ASP A 135 16.14 11.42 21.51
C ASP A 135 16.28 12.59 20.53
N SER A 136 17.49 12.81 20.00
CA SER A 136 17.75 13.84 18.98
C SER A 136 16.99 13.58 17.67
N GLN A 137 16.85 12.31 17.27
CA GLN A 137 16.10 11.92 16.08
C GLN A 137 14.58 12.02 16.29
N LEU A 138 14.09 11.80 17.51
CA LEU A 138 12.68 12.02 17.88
C LEU A 138 12.33 13.51 17.80
N GLU A 139 13.19 14.38 18.32
CA GLU A 139 13.01 15.84 18.24
C GLU A 139 13.03 16.37 16.80
N ASP A 140 13.92 15.83 15.96
CA ASP A 140 14.01 16.18 14.53
C ASP A 140 12.83 15.61 13.74
N GLY A 141 12.47 14.35 13.96
CA GLY A 141 11.37 13.68 13.27
C GLY A 141 10.00 14.28 13.55
N ASN A 142 9.75 14.78 14.78
CA ASN A 142 8.49 15.48 15.10
C ASN A 142 8.27 16.77 14.30
N LYS A 143 9.34 17.33 13.71
CA LYS A 143 9.25 18.52 12.84
C LYS A 143 9.07 18.15 11.37
N LYS A 144 9.25 16.89 11.00
CA LYS A 144 9.20 16.39 9.63
C LYS A 144 7.82 15.79 9.36
N GLU A 145 6.96 16.55 8.68
CA GLU A 145 5.76 16.00 8.05
C GLU A 145 6.18 15.11 6.88
N GLY A 146 5.77 13.84 6.86
CA GLY A 146 6.12 12.98 5.75
C GLY A 146 5.83 11.49 5.95
N ASN A 147 6.31 10.70 4.99
CA ASN A 147 6.14 9.25 4.95
C ASN A 147 6.97 8.51 6.03
N LEU A 148 7.84 9.20 6.77
CA LEU A 148 8.70 8.63 7.81
C LEU A 148 7.96 8.55 9.15
N ILE A 149 7.90 7.37 9.74
CA ILE A 149 7.24 7.10 11.02
C ILE A 149 8.28 6.52 11.98
N LEU A 150 8.42 7.17 13.12
CA LEU A 150 9.38 6.78 14.15
C LEU A 150 8.73 5.83 15.17
N PHE A 151 9.39 4.70 15.41
CA PHE A 151 9.01 3.72 16.42
C PHE A 151 10.01 3.81 17.58
N PRO A 152 9.69 4.55 18.67
CA PRO A 152 10.60 4.70 19.79
C PRO A 152 11.01 3.32 20.37
N PRO A 153 12.19 3.23 21.01
CA PRO A 153 12.61 2.00 21.68
C PRO A 153 11.55 1.56 22.69
N ALA A 154 10.99 0.36 22.48
CA ALA A 154 9.97 -0.23 23.35
C ALA A 154 10.10 -1.75 23.32
N ASP A 155 9.38 -2.44 24.19
CA ASP A 155 9.27 -3.90 24.14
C ASP A 155 8.55 -4.35 22.85
N HIS A 156 8.73 -5.61 22.49
CA HIS A 156 8.19 -6.18 21.26
C HIS A 156 6.66 -6.05 21.16
N GLN A 157 5.91 -6.19 22.26
CA GLN A 157 4.45 -6.15 22.22
C GLN A 157 3.97 -4.73 21.90
N THR A 158 4.60 -3.73 22.52
CA THR A 158 4.30 -2.32 22.26
C THR A 158 4.62 -1.96 20.80
N GLN A 159 5.76 -2.41 20.27
CA GLN A 159 6.11 -2.18 18.86
C GLN A 159 5.14 -2.87 17.90
N GLU A 160 4.70 -4.09 18.20
CA GLU A 160 3.72 -4.83 17.39
C GLU A 160 2.34 -4.14 17.40
N PHE A 161 1.91 -3.60 18.54
CA PHE A 161 0.69 -2.79 18.62
C PHE A 161 0.78 -1.52 17.78
N HIS A 162 1.89 -0.79 17.86
CA HIS A 162 2.11 0.39 17.03
C HIS A 162 2.10 0.05 15.55
N LEU A 163 2.73 -1.08 15.17
CA LEU A 163 2.79 -1.54 13.79
C LEU A 163 1.40 -1.90 13.26
N ASN A 164 0.57 -2.53 14.08
CA ASN A 164 -0.82 -2.81 13.74
C ASN A 164 -1.60 -1.53 13.41
N THR A 165 -1.46 -0.49 14.22
CA THR A 165 -2.08 0.82 13.98
C THR A 165 -1.58 1.44 12.67
N MET A 166 -0.27 1.38 12.41
CA MET A 166 0.29 1.89 11.15
C MET A 166 -0.18 1.09 9.92
N MET A 167 -0.41 -0.21 10.06
CA MET A 167 -0.98 -1.01 8.97
C MET A 167 -2.46 -0.70 8.72
N GLN A 168 -3.22 -0.31 9.75
CA GLN A 168 -4.57 0.22 9.59
C GLN A 168 -4.57 1.58 8.88
N ASP A 169 -3.62 2.47 9.19
CA ASP A 169 -3.42 3.73 8.45
C ASP A 169 -3.11 3.48 6.96
N ILE A 170 -2.20 2.54 6.66
CA ILE A 170 -1.88 2.17 5.28
C ILE A 170 -3.12 1.61 4.57
N ALA A 171 -3.89 0.75 5.24
CA ALA A 171 -5.14 0.22 4.71
C ALA A 171 -6.15 1.33 4.39
N ALA A 172 -6.36 2.28 5.30
CA ALA A 172 -7.24 3.43 5.08
C ALA A 172 -6.76 4.30 3.92
N SER A 173 -5.45 4.61 3.90
CA SER A 173 -4.82 5.39 2.84
C SER A 173 -5.02 4.75 1.47
N LEU A 174 -4.86 3.43 1.36
CA LEU A 174 -5.11 2.69 0.12
C LEU A 174 -6.56 2.78 -0.33
N LEU A 175 -7.53 2.64 0.59
CA LEU A 175 -8.95 2.78 0.26
C LEU A 175 -9.28 4.19 -0.25
N MET A 176 -8.73 5.22 0.40
CA MET A 176 -8.89 6.61 -0.05
C MET A 176 -8.26 6.86 -1.42
N GLU A 177 -7.09 6.27 -1.71
CA GLU A 177 -6.48 6.37 -3.05
C GLU A 177 -7.26 5.59 -4.12
N PHE A 178 -7.83 4.43 -3.78
CA PHE A 178 -8.73 3.71 -4.70
C PHE A 178 -9.98 4.52 -5.03
N GLU A 179 -10.56 5.18 -4.04
CA GLU A 179 -11.72 6.06 -4.24
C GLU A 179 -11.40 7.20 -5.20
N LYS A 180 -10.28 7.90 -4.98
CA LYS A 180 -9.79 8.95 -5.90
C LYS A 180 -9.57 8.41 -7.30
N TRP A 181 -9.01 7.21 -7.42
CA TRP A 181 -8.72 6.61 -8.72
C TRP A 181 -10.00 6.29 -9.49
N VAL A 182 -11.02 5.74 -8.82
CA VAL A 182 -12.33 5.45 -9.41
C VAL A 182 -13.02 6.74 -9.86
N LEU A 183 -13.07 7.76 -9.02
CA LEU A 183 -13.69 9.05 -9.36
C LEU A 183 -13.01 9.73 -10.57
N LYS A 184 -11.69 9.57 -10.70
CA LYS A 184 -10.94 10.06 -11.87
C LYS A 184 -11.24 9.24 -13.12
N ALA A 185 -11.41 7.92 -13.01
CA ALA A 185 -11.71 7.06 -14.15
C ALA A 185 -13.12 7.30 -14.70
N GLU A 186 -14.11 7.51 -13.83
CA GLU A 186 -15.48 7.87 -14.20
C GLU A 186 -15.52 9.21 -14.96
N SER A 187 -14.81 10.23 -14.45
CA SER A 187 -14.75 11.54 -15.11
C SER A 187 -14.01 11.52 -16.46
N ALA A 188 -13.07 10.59 -16.64
CA ALA A 188 -12.36 10.40 -17.91
C ALA A 188 -13.16 9.62 -18.98
N GLY A 189 -14.37 9.14 -18.66
CA GLY A 189 -15.20 8.40 -19.61
C GLY A 189 -14.57 7.08 -20.07
N THR A 190 -13.78 6.43 -19.20
CA THR A 190 -13.13 5.15 -19.52
C THR A 190 -14.16 4.03 -19.49
N ILE A 191 -14.98 3.97 -20.53
CA ILE A 191 -15.96 2.90 -20.73
C ILE A 191 -15.16 1.66 -21.14
N LEU A 192 -15.09 0.67 -20.25
CA LEU A 192 -14.73 -0.71 -20.63
C LEU A 192 -15.76 -1.15 -21.67
N LYS A 193 -15.42 -1.05 -22.96
CA LYS A 193 -16.28 -1.56 -24.03
C LYS A 193 -16.48 -3.04 -23.78
N THR A 194 -17.71 -3.40 -23.42
CA THR A 194 -18.12 -4.78 -23.29
C THR A 194 -18.44 -5.32 -24.68
N PRO A 195 -18.40 -6.65 -24.88
CA PRO A 195 -18.90 -7.27 -26.11
C PRO A 195 -20.37 -6.92 -26.41
N LEU A 196 -21.16 -6.56 -25.39
CA LEU A 196 -22.54 -6.11 -25.53
C LEU A 196 -22.64 -4.75 -26.26
N ASP A 197 -21.68 -3.85 -26.01
CA ASP A 197 -21.62 -2.53 -26.66
C ASP A 197 -21.32 -2.64 -28.16
N SER A 198 -20.76 -3.77 -28.61
CA SER A 198 -20.51 -4.06 -30.02
C SER A 198 -21.77 -4.56 -30.76
N GLN A 199 -22.79 -5.04 -30.02
CA GLN A 199 -24.04 -5.51 -30.60
C GLN A 199 -25.08 -4.40 -30.76
N ALA A 200 -24.99 -3.33 -29.96
CA ALA A 200 -25.91 -2.18 -30.05
C ALA A 200 -25.75 -1.36 -31.35
N SER A 201 -24.60 -1.45 -32.03
CA SER A 201 -24.36 -0.73 -33.29
C SER A 201 -24.93 -1.43 -34.53
N LEU A 202 -25.41 -2.68 -34.41
CA LEU A 202 -25.89 -3.47 -35.56
C LEU A 202 -27.42 -3.38 -35.78
N SER A 203 -28.16 -2.69 -34.90
CA SER A 203 -29.62 -2.59 -34.98
C SER A 203 -30.16 -1.30 -35.60
N SER A 204 -29.30 -0.47 -36.22
CA SER A 204 -29.70 0.87 -36.70
C SER A 204 -29.67 1.07 -38.22
N GLU A 205 -29.56 0.00 -39.01
CA GLU A 205 -29.78 0.06 -40.47
C GLU A 205 -31.06 -0.67 -40.87
N GLU A 206 -32.23 -0.14 -40.47
CA GLU A 206 -33.48 -0.40 -41.20
C GLU A 206 -33.63 0.68 -42.30
N VAL A 207 -33.23 0.29 -43.51
CA VAL A 207 -33.48 1.05 -44.74
C VAL A 207 -34.96 0.91 -45.09
N TYR A 208 -35.73 2.00 -44.98
CA TYR A 208 -37.08 2.08 -45.53
C TYR A 208 -37.00 2.16 -47.06
N PHE A 209 -37.68 1.21 -47.73
CA PHE A 209 -37.91 1.20 -49.19
C PHE A 209 -39.06 2.14 -49.59
#